data_AF-A0A662A421-F1
#
_entry.id   AF-A0A662A421-F1
#
_cell.length_a   1.000
_cell.length_b   1.000
_cell.length_c   1.000
_cell.angle_alpha   90.00
_cell.angle_beta   90.00
_cell.angle_gamma   90.00
#
_symmetry.space_group_name_H-M   'P 1'
#
loop_
_entity.id
_entity.type
_entity.pdbx_description
1 polymer ?
#
loop_
_entity_poly.entity_id
_entity_poly.type
_entity_poly.pdbx_seq_one_letter_code
_entity_poly.pdbx_strand_id
1 'polypeptide(L)' 'MEQVAGSLTNMQLELLKVFSYQLPEEELSEMKQVLVEFFAKRLEKRASKIWNDKKYTQDDMEKWLSDDTQ' A
#
# COMPACT_ATOMS: atom_id res chain seq x y z
N MET A 1 2.94 -6.47 20.44
CA MET A 1 2.33 -5.15 20.23
C MET A 1 0.92 -5.24 20.74
N GLU A 2 0.62 -4.59 21.86
CA GLU A 2 -0.73 -4.59 22.45
C GLU A 2 -1.70 -3.93 21.47
N GLN A 3 -2.74 -4.69 21.11
CA GLN A 3 -3.92 -4.13 20.46
C GLN A 3 -4.63 -3.27 21.49
N VAL A 4 -4.50 -1.95 21.38
CA VAL A 4 -5.39 -1.02 22.08
C VAL A 4 -6.73 -1.08 21.36
N ALA A 5 -7.61 -1.97 21.80
CA ALA A 5 -9.02 -1.91 21.48
C ALA A 5 -9.59 -0.63 22.13
N GLY A 6 -9.54 0.50 21.42
CA GLY A 6 -10.13 1.75 21.88
C GLY A 6 -9.61 3.05 21.24
N SER A 7 -8.38 3.09 20.74
CA SER A 7 -7.79 4.31 20.16
C SER A 7 -7.61 4.20 18.65
N LEU A 8 -8.11 5.19 17.91
CA LEU A 8 -7.87 5.33 16.48
C LEU A 8 -6.38 5.57 16.21
N THR A 9 -5.88 5.00 15.11
CA THR A 9 -4.54 5.30 14.58
C THR A 9 -4.45 6.75 14.12
N ASN A 10 -3.23 7.27 14.01
CA ASN A 10 -3.00 8.61 13.47
C ASN A 10 -3.61 8.81 12.07
N MET A 11 -3.50 7.81 11.18
CA MET A 11 -4.10 7.87 9.85
C MET A 11 -5.63 7.91 9.92
N GLN A 12 -6.24 7.11 10.79
CA GLN A 12 -7.68 7.13 11.00
C GLN A 12 -8.15 8.51 11.52
N LEU A 13 -7.41 9.13 12.44
CA LEU A 13 -7.71 10.47 12.94
C LEU A 13 -7.62 11.54 11.84
N GLU A 14 -6.63 11.48 10.95
CA GLU A 14 -6.54 12.42 9.83
C GLU A 14 -7.65 12.21 8.79
N LEU A 15 -8.01 10.96 8.48
CA LEU A 15 -9.13 10.67 7.58
C LEU A 15 -10.47 11.18 8.12
N LEU A 16 -10.70 11.10 9.44
CA LEU A 16 -11.90 11.67 10.06
C LEU A 16 -12.01 13.18 9.88
N LYS A 17 -10.89 13.91 9.88
CA LYS A 17 -10.88 15.35 9.56
C LYS A 17 -11.22 15.63 8.09
N VAL A 18 -10.88 14.70 7.20
CA VAL A 18 -11.27 14.80 5.78
C VAL A 18 -12.76 14.50 5.59
N PHE A 19 -13.32 13.54 6.34
CA PHE A 19 -14.75 13.19 6.27
C PHE A 19 -15.69 14.30 6.76
N SER A 20 -15.20 15.32 7.48
CA SER A 20 -16.04 16.50 7.76
C SER A 20 -16.41 17.30 6.51
N TYR A 21 -15.70 17.08 5.39
CA TYR A 21 -16.06 17.62 4.09
C TYR A 21 -16.98 16.64 3.35
N GLN A 22 -18.16 17.11 2.97
CA GLN A 22 -19.07 16.33 2.15
C GLN A 22 -18.65 16.46 0.68
N LEU A 23 -17.85 15.50 0.22
CA LEU A 23 -17.39 15.45 -1.17
C LEU A 23 -18.48 14.85 -2.08
N PRO A 24 -18.68 15.39 -3.30
CA PRO A 24 -19.35 14.68 -4.38
C PRO A 24 -18.68 13.33 -4.66
N GLU A 25 -19.43 12.38 -5.24
CA GLU A 25 -18.95 11.02 -5.49
C GLU A 25 -17.67 10.98 -6.35
N GLU A 26 -17.58 11.86 -7.35
CA GLU A 26 -16.41 12.02 -8.22
C GLU A 26 -15.15 12.39 -7.43
N GLU A 27 -15.23 13.42 -6.59
CA GLU A 27 -14.11 13.87 -5.74
C GLU A 27 -13.72 12.81 -4.69
N LEU A 28 -14.71 12.07 -4.15
CA LEU A 28 -14.42 10.94 -3.26
C LEU A 28 -13.66 9.83 -3.98
N SER A 29 -13.97 9.58 -5.25
CA SER A 29 -13.27 8.61 -6.08
C SER A 29 -11.81 9.03 -6.32
N GLU A 30 -11.59 10.31 -6.66
CA GLU A 30 -10.24 10.87 -6.82
C GLU A 30 -9.42 10.76 -5.54
N MET A 31 -10.03 11.02 -4.38
CA MET A 31 -9.37 10.85 -3.08
C MET A 31 -8.91 9.40 -2.90
N LYS A 32 -9.80 8.42 -3.14
CA LYS A 32 -9.44 7.00 -3.05
C LYS A 32 -8.27 6.66 -3.96
N GLN A 33 -8.22 7.22 -5.16
CA GLN A 33 -7.13 7.00 -6.10
C GLN A 33 -5.80 7.52 -5.58
N VAL A 34 -5.77 8.72 -4.96
CA VAL A 34 -4.57 9.26 -4.31
C VAL A 34 -4.06 8.33 -3.20
N LEU A 35 -4.95 7.76 -2.38
CA LEU A 35 -4.56 6.80 -1.34
C LEU A 35 -3.96 5.52 -1.95
N VAL A 36 -4.61 4.98 -2.98
CA VAL A 36 -4.13 3.78 -3.68
C VAL A 36 -2.73 4.01 -4.24
N GLU A 37 -2.51 5.14 -4.93
CA GLU A 37 -1.21 5.49 -5.48
C GLU A 37 -0.14 5.65 -4.39
N PHE A 38 -0.48 6.27 -3.27
CA PHE A 38 0.46 6.42 -2.15
C PHE A 38 0.92 5.06 -1.62
N PHE A 39 0.00 4.13 -1.40
CA PHE A 39 0.36 2.80 -0.91
C PHE A 39 1.07 1.95 -1.96
N ALA A 40 0.66 2.02 -3.23
CA ALA A 40 1.31 1.34 -4.35
C ALA A 40 2.79 1.76 -4.47
N LYS A 41 3.08 3.06 -4.49
CA LYS A 41 4.46 3.60 -4.54
C LYS A 41 5.30 3.11 -3.36
N ARG A 42 4.71 3.00 -2.16
CA ARG A 42 5.41 2.47 -0.98
C ARG A 42 5.67 0.97 -1.07
N LEU A 43 4.75 0.20 -1.63
CA LEU A 43 4.91 -1.23 -1.86
C LEU A 43 6.00 -1.48 -2.89
N GLU A 44 5.95 -0.80 -4.03
CA GLU A 44 6.96 -0.86 -5.07
C GLU A 44 8.36 -0.54 -4.51
N LYS A 45 8.51 0.59 -3.82
CA LYS A 45 9.79 0.97 -3.21
C LYS A 45 10.34 -0.10 -2.26
N ARG A 46 9.47 -0.78 -1.50
CA ARG A 46 9.88 -1.86 -0.60
C ARG A 46 10.25 -3.12 -1.37
N ALA A 47 9.47 -3.50 -2.38
CA ALA A 47 9.77 -4.62 -3.24
C ALA A 47 11.12 -4.43 -3.94
N SER A 48 11.35 -3.27 -4.56
CA SER A 48 12.63 -2.94 -5.20
C SER A 48 13.80 -2.91 -4.22
N LYS A 49 13.57 -2.45 -2.98
CA LYS A 49 14.60 -2.51 -1.94
C LYS A 49 14.97 -3.96 -1.60
N ILE A 50 13.97 -4.81 -1.35
CA ILE A 50 14.20 -6.23 -1.04
C ILE A 50 14.90 -6.92 -2.21
N TRP A 51 14.46 -6.64 -3.44
CA TRP A 51 15.06 -7.15 -4.66
C TRP A 51 16.56 -6.86 -4.74
N ASN A 52 16.93 -5.60 -4.52
CA ASN A 52 18.32 -5.16 -4.54
C ASN A 52 19.12 -5.71 -3.36
N ASP A 53 18.57 -5.67 -2.13
CA ASP A 53 19.25 -6.14 -0.91
C ASP A 53 19.53 -7.64 -0.96
N LYS A 54 18.63 -8.42 -1.59
CA LYS A 54 18.78 -9.86 -1.79
C LYS A 54 19.58 -10.22 -3.05
N LYS A 55 19.95 -9.21 -3.85
CA LYS A 55 20.61 -9.36 -5.16
C LYS A 55 19.86 -10.32 -6.09
N TYR A 56 18.53 -10.27 -6.05
CA TYR A 56 17.73 -11.10 -6.94
C TYR A 56 18.02 -10.74 -8.39
N THR A 57 18.05 -11.76 -9.24
CA THR A 57 18.26 -11.62 -10.67
C THR A 57 17.01 -11.98 -11.45
N GLN A 58 17.04 -11.72 -12.75
CA GLN A 58 15.95 -12.15 -13.63
C GLN A 58 15.74 -13.67 -13.58
N ASP A 59 16.82 -14.46 -13.43
CA ASP A 59 16.74 -15.91 -13.26
C ASP A 59 15.95 -16.32 -11.99
N ASP A 60 16.03 -15.53 -10.92
CA ASP A 60 15.24 -15.80 -9.71
C ASP A 60 13.74 -15.55 -9.95
N MET A 61 13.41 -14.53 -10.74
CA MET A 61 12.03 -14.28 -11.16
C MET A 61 11.52 -15.38 -12.09
N GLU A 62 12.32 -15.83 -13.05
CA GLU A 62 11.97 -16.93 -13.95
C GLU A 62 11.72 -18.23 -13.19
N LYS A 63 12.54 -18.55 -12.18
CA LYS A 63 12.32 -19.71 -11.29
C LYS A 63 11.00 -19.64 -10.54
N TRP A 64 10.68 -18.50 -9.92
CA TRP A 64 9.41 -18.33 -9.21
C TRP A 64 8.19 -18.44 -10.13
N LEU A 65 8.27 -17.86 -11.32
CA LEU A 65 7.20 -17.96 -12.32
C LEU A 65 7.03 -19.40 -12.84
N SER A 66 8.13 -20.16 -12.96
CA SER A 66 8.06 -21.57 -13.37
C SER A 66 7.54 -22.49 -12.26
N ASP A 67 7.87 -22.21 -11.00
CA ASP A 67 7.43 -23.00 -9.83
C ASP A 67 5.92 -22.81 -9.57
N ASP A 68 5.36 -21.62 -9.81
CA ASP A 68 3.91 -21.36 -9.70
C ASP A 68 3.06 -22.04 -10.80
N THR A 69 3.72 -22.60 -11.84
CA THR A 69 3.04 -23.25 -12.98
C THR A 69 3.13 -24.78 -13.00
N GLN A 70 3.63 -25.40 -11.93
CA GLN A 70 3.68 -26.86 -11.76
C GLN A 70 2.60 -27.42 -10.82
#